data_AF-A0A1B6NXK9-F1
#
_entry.id   AF-A0A1B6NXK9-F1
#
_cell.length_a   1.000
_cell.length_b   1.000
_cell.length_c   1.000
_cell.angle_alpha   90.00
_cell.angle_beta   90.00
_cell.angle_gamma   90.00
#
_symmetry.space_group_name_H-M   'P 1'
#
loop_
_entity.id
_entity.type
_entity.pdbx_description
1 polymer ?
#
loop_
_entity_poly.entity_id
_entity_poly.type
_entity_poly.pdbx_seq_one_letter_code
_entity_poly.pdbx_strand_id
1 'polypeptide(L)'
;MEDNRRMAANFNEEFSAKLPALTLLTNLGYTFIPPAECETLRGNLSGDTNKSTQQVILLPILRQFLAKQTFSFQGKTYPLSEAAIDKVIHQLSPAMNLGLLTANENIYDALMYGVSVTEFIDGKKASPTIKLIDWNTLTENAFHFTEEYVVQTAPATGRRIPDIVCFVNGLPLAVIEAKRPNDAKTGKLTTSAGISQHLRNQGHDEIPHLFAFSQLLLSINGYDGLYGTTGTKEKFWAKWKEELITEAEFSALINKPLSQDKLDLLLNHRPAHVKAEFLSLLNAGELAVTDQDRLLVSLLRPDRLLEMSRLFTLFDKKRWENCRAVPTSLRYQSIDRAY
;
A
#
# COMPACT_ATOMS: atom_id res chain seq x y z
N MET A 1 -32.95 -14.14 -4.18
CA MET A 1 -32.72 -14.05 -2.72
C MET A 1 -31.24 -13.99 -2.36
N GLU A 2 -30.35 -14.70 -3.06
CA GLU A 2 -28.90 -14.69 -2.81
C GLU A 2 -28.21 -13.41 -3.31
N ASP A 3 -28.62 -12.86 -4.46
CA ASP A 3 -28.13 -11.57 -4.98
C ASP A 3 -28.49 -10.39 -4.07
N ASN A 4 -29.74 -10.27 -3.61
CA ASN A 4 -30.12 -9.21 -2.65
C ASN A 4 -29.35 -9.31 -1.33
N ARG A 5 -28.99 -10.52 -0.90
CA ARG A 5 -28.16 -10.72 0.31
C ARG A 5 -26.71 -10.35 0.07
N ARG A 6 -26.15 -10.64 -1.12
CA ARG A 6 -24.79 -10.21 -1.50
C ARG A 6 -24.70 -8.69 -1.64
N MET A 7 -25.70 -8.07 -2.28
CA MET A 7 -25.78 -6.61 -2.38
C MET A 7 -25.86 -5.95 -1.01
N ALA A 8 -26.74 -6.42 -0.11
CA ALA A 8 -26.84 -5.90 1.25
C ALA A 8 -25.59 -6.17 2.10
N ALA A 9 -24.88 -7.29 1.87
CA ALA A 9 -23.64 -7.60 2.57
C ALA A 9 -22.48 -6.70 2.13
N ASN A 10 -22.32 -6.46 0.83
CA ASN A 10 -21.34 -5.53 0.29
C ASN A 10 -21.62 -4.11 0.77
N PHE A 11 -22.90 -3.74 0.84
CA PHE A 11 -23.35 -2.44 1.33
C PHE A 11 -22.85 -2.18 2.75
N ASN A 12 -23.13 -3.08 3.70
CA ASN A 12 -22.73 -2.87 5.10
C ASN A 12 -21.20 -2.85 5.29
N GLU A 13 -20.43 -3.64 4.54
CA GLU A 13 -18.97 -3.63 4.56
C GLU A 13 -18.39 -2.29 4.10
N GLU A 14 -19.00 -1.72 3.05
CA GLU A 14 -18.57 -0.47 2.44
C GLU A 14 -18.62 0.70 3.42
N PHE A 15 -19.71 0.87 4.18
CA PHE A 15 -19.83 1.98 5.15
C PHE A 15 -19.16 1.74 6.50
N SER A 16 -19.05 0.49 6.94
CA SER A 16 -18.52 0.20 8.28
C SER A 16 -17.01 0.13 8.33
N ALA A 17 -16.35 -0.39 7.29
CA ALA A 17 -14.91 -0.60 7.28
C ALA A 17 -14.20 0.24 6.21
N LYS A 18 -14.63 0.09 4.95
CA LYS A 18 -13.89 0.61 3.79
C LYS A 18 -13.95 2.14 3.68
N LEU A 19 -15.13 2.74 3.62
CA LEU A 19 -15.29 4.20 3.49
C LEU A 19 -14.65 5.00 4.63
N PRO A 20 -14.78 4.59 5.91
CA PRO A 20 -14.00 5.20 7.00
C PRO A 20 -12.50 5.13 6.77
N ALA A 21 -11.97 3.97 6.35
CA ALA A 21 -10.54 3.82 6.07
C ALA A 21 -10.06 4.73 4.93
N LEU A 22 -10.82 4.85 3.83
CA LEU A 22 -10.48 5.74 2.71
C LEU A 22 -10.49 7.22 3.12
N THR A 23 -11.46 7.61 3.96
CA THR A 23 -11.56 8.97 4.52
C THR A 23 -10.34 9.26 5.40
N LEU A 24 -10.00 8.32 6.29
CA LEU A 24 -8.85 8.44 7.18
C LEU A 24 -7.53 8.52 6.39
N LEU A 25 -7.30 7.68 5.39
CA LEU A 25 -6.12 7.76 4.52
C LEU A 25 -5.98 9.14 3.86
N THR A 26 -7.10 9.72 3.42
CA THR A 26 -7.13 11.08 2.87
C THR A 26 -6.75 12.14 3.91
N ASN A 27 -7.18 11.96 5.16
CA ASN A 27 -6.80 12.84 6.28
C ASN A 27 -5.34 12.68 6.70
N LEU A 28 -4.75 11.49 6.53
CA LEU A 28 -3.33 11.21 6.73
C LEU A 28 -2.42 11.83 5.65
N GLY A 29 -3.00 12.40 4.59
CA GLY A 29 -2.28 13.11 3.54
C GLY A 29 -2.09 12.33 2.24
N TYR A 30 -2.73 11.16 2.10
CA TYR A 30 -2.72 10.42 0.83
C TYR A 30 -3.65 11.08 -0.19
N THR A 31 -3.26 11.00 -1.46
CA THR A 31 -4.11 11.39 -2.58
C THR A 31 -4.89 10.18 -3.09
N PHE A 32 -6.22 10.25 -3.08
CA PHE A 32 -7.06 9.21 -3.64
C PHE A 32 -6.99 9.24 -5.17
N ILE A 33 -6.84 8.07 -5.78
CA ILE A 33 -6.92 7.85 -7.23
C ILE A 33 -8.16 6.98 -7.47
N PRO A 34 -9.17 7.46 -8.22
CA PRO A 34 -10.33 6.66 -8.56
C PRO A 34 -9.94 5.36 -9.30
N PRO A 35 -10.65 4.23 -9.10
CA PRO A 35 -10.26 2.94 -9.67
C PRO A 35 -10.01 2.95 -11.19
N ALA A 36 -10.85 3.65 -11.96
CA ALA A 36 -10.70 3.76 -13.41
C ALA A 36 -9.46 4.58 -13.84
N GLU A 37 -9.12 5.62 -13.07
CA GLU A 37 -7.89 6.40 -13.29
C GLU A 37 -6.66 5.57 -12.90
N CYS A 38 -6.74 4.83 -11.79
CA CYS A 38 -5.70 3.92 -11.35
C CYS A 38 -5.39 2.83 -12.39
N GLU A 39 -6.41 2.26 -13.04
CA GLU A 39 -6.22 1.37 -14.19
C GLU A 39 -5.46 2.03 -15.34
N THR A 40 -5.75 3.30 -15.63
CA THR A 40 -5.08 4.06 -16.71
C THR A 40 -3.61 4.31 -16.38
N LEU A 41 -3.30 4.62 -15.12
CA LEU A 41 -1.93 4.84 -14.63
C LEU A 41 -1.06 3.57 -14.61
N ARG A 42 -1.67 2.39 -14.80
CA ARG A 42 -0.97 1.10 -14.93
C ARG A 42 -0.79 0.65 -16.38
N GLY A 43 -1.27 1.43 -17.34
CA GLY A 43 -1.08 1.16 -18.76
C GLY A 43 0.40 1.08 -19.16
N ASN A 44 0.69 0.36 -20.25
CA ASN A 44 2.04 0.23 -20.77
C ASN A 44 2.57 1.56 -21.33
N LEU A 45 3.89 1.70 -21.32
CA LEU A 45 4.63 2.85 -21.89
C LEU A 45 4.63 2.88 -23.42
N SER A 46 4.33 1.74 -24.02
CA SER A 46 4.01 1.61 -25.43
C SER A 46 2.52 1.88 -25.57
N GLY A 47 2.09 2.80 -26.44
CA GLY A 47 0.70 3.19 -26.70
C GLY A 47 -0.23 2.09 -27.22
N ASP A 48 -0.09 0.89 -26.71
CA ASP A 48 -0.94 -0.26 -26.90
C ASP A 48 -2.16 -0.11 -25.99
N THR A 49 -3.34 -0.04 -26.60
CA THR A 49 -4.64 0.17 -25.94
C THR A 49 -5.08 -0.99 -25.03
N ASN A 50 -4.26 -2.02 -24.90
CA ASN A 50 -4.53 -3.15 -24.02
C ASN A 50 -4.27 -2.78 -22.56
N LYS A 51 -5.37 -2.60 -21.82
CA LYS A 51 -5.40 -2.44 -20.35
C LYS A 51 -4.68 -3.62 -19.68
N SER A 52 -3.39 -3.49 -19.39
CA SER A 52 -2.65 -4.53 -18.70
C SER A 52 -2.88 -4.43 -17.19
N THR A 53 -3.80 -5.24 -16.68
CA THR A 53 -4.00 -5.43 -15.24
C THR A 53 -2.91 -6.30 -14.60
N GLN A 54 -1.86 -6.70 -15.36
CA GLN A 54 -0.66 -7.37 -14.83
C GLN A 54 0.33 -6.37 -14.23
N GLN A 55 0.36 -5.15 -14.75
CA GLN A 55 1.17 -4.08 -14.17
C GLN A 55 0.53 -3.66 -12.83
N VAL A 56 1.37 -3.55 -11.80
CA VAL A 56 0.95 -3.18 -10.45
C VAL A 56 1.57 -1.85 -9.97
N ILE A 57 2.50 -1.29 -10.73
CA ILE A 57 3.12 0.01 -10.49
C ILE A 57 2.34 1.09 -11.25
N LEU A 58 2.15 2.25 -10.62
CA LEU A 58 1.66 3.46 -11.29
C LEU A 58 2.82 4.12 -12.05
N LEU A 59 3.06 3.65 -13.28
CA LEU A 59 4.26 3.98 -14.05
C LEU A 59 4.47 5.50 -14.26
N PRO A 60 3.44 6.31 -14.59
CA PRO A 60 3.62 7.75 -14.74
C PRO A 60 4.08 8.43 -13.45
N ILE A 61 3.59 7.99 -12.30
CA ILE A 61 3.95 8.56 -10.98
C ILE A 61 5.40 8.18 -10.63
N LEU A 62 5.78 6.91 -10.84
CA LEU A 62 7.16 6.48 -10.61
C LEU A 62 8.12 7.21 -11.53
N ARG A 63 7.79 7.39 -12.81
CA ARG A 63 8.59 8.20 -13.74
C ARG A 63 8.75 9.63 -13.28
N GLN A 64 7.67 10.27 -12.83
CA GLN A 64 7.73 11.63 -12.32
C GLN A 64 8.66 11.76 -11.11
N PHE A 65 8.67 10.77 -10.22
CA PHE A 65 9.61 10.73 -9.10
C PHE A 65 11.06 10.53 -9.57
N LEU A 66 11.30 9.57 -10.49
CA LEU A 66 12.63 9.28 -11.02
C LEU A 66 13.20 10.45 -11.84
N ALA A 67 12.38 11.19 -12.59
CA ALA A 67 12.80 12.36 -13.36
C ALA A 67 13.29 13.52 -12.49
N LYS A 68 12.91 13.58 -11.21
CA LYS A 68 13.44 14.55 -10.24
C LYS A 68 14.79 14.13 -9.68
N GLN A 69 15.17 12.85 -9.82
CA GLN A 69 16.42 12.36 -9.27
C GLN A 69 17.61 12.91 -10.05
N THR A 70 18.68 13.17 -9.31
CA THR A 70 19.93 13.65 -9.87
C THR A 70 21.10 12.85 -9.31
N PHE A 71 22.22 12.86 -10.01
CA PHE A 71 23.44 12.23 -9.55
C PHE A 71 24.65 13.15 -9.76
N SER A 72 25.65 12.99 -8.90
CA SER A 72 26.90 13.75 -9.00
C SER A 72 27.93 12.97 -9.83
N PHE A 73 28.55 13.63 -10.80
CA PHE A 73 29.66 13.10 -11.58
C PHE A 73 30.68 14.20 -11.83
N GLN A 74 31.95 13.95 -11.46
CA GLN A 74 33.05 14.92 -11.61
C GLN A 74 32.73 16.32 -11.05
N GLY A 75 32.06 16.37 -9.89
CA GLY A 75 31.74 17.61 -9.18
C GLY A 75 30.54 18.39 -9.75
N LYS A 76 29.84 17.85 -10.75
CA LYS A 76 28.61 18.44 -11.32
C LYS A 76 27.42 17.52 -11.09
N THR A 77 26.25 18.10 -10.92
CA THR A 77 24.97 17.38 -10.79
C THR A 77 24.31 17.25 -12.15
N TYR A 78 23.84 16.03 -12.46
CA TYR A 78 23.15 15.70 -13.71
C TYR A 78 21.79 15.08 -13.42
N PRO A 79 20.76 15.37 -14.23
CA PRO A 79 19.50 14.63 -14.20
C PRO A 79 19.71 13.23 -14.77
N LEU A 80 18.77 12.33 -14.48
CA LEU A 80 18.70 11.04 -15.16
C LEU A 80 18.26 11.17 -16.61
N SER A 81 18.84 10.36 -17.49
CA SER A 81 18.32 10.17 -18.85
C SER A 81 17.05 9.32 -18.83
N GLU A 82 16.18 9.49 -19.85
CA GLU A 82 15.00 8.64 -20.02
C GLU A 82 15.37 7.15 -20.11
N ALA A 83 16.48 6.83 -20.78
CA ALA A 83 16.97 5.46 -20.88
C ALA A 83 17.38 4.88 -19.51
N ALA A 84 17.93 5.69 -18.61
CA ALA A 84 18.20 5.27 -17.24
C ALA A 84 16.92 5.07 -16.43
N ILE A 85 15.93 5.95 -16.57
CA ILE A 85 14.60 5.81 -15.95
C ILE A 85 13.94 4.50 -16.41
N ASP A 86 13.92 4.24 -17.72
CA ASP A 86 13.42 3.00 -18.31
C ASP A 86 14.11 1.78 -17.72
N LYS A 87 15.44 1.85 -17.57
CA LYS A 87 16.25 0.78 -17.00
C LYS A 87 15.96 0.55 -15.53
N VAL A 88 15.72 1.59 -14.73
CA VAL A 88 15.27 1.45 -13.34
C VAL A 88 13.93 0.72 -13.30
N ILE A 89 12.93 1.20 -14.06
CA ILE A 89 11.59 0.62 -14.10
C ILE A 89 11.64 -0.85 -14.54
N HIS A 90 12.42 -1.17 -15.57
CA HIS A 90 12.57 -2.54 -16.04
C HIS A 90 13.16 -3.46 -14.96
N GLN A 91 14.15 -2.99 -14.19
CA GLN A 91 14.76 -3.76 -13.10
C GLN A 91 13.81 -4.00 -11.92
N LEU A 92 12.71 -3.26 -11.82
CA LEU A 92 11.67 -3.50 -10.82
C LEU A 92 10.68 -4.59 -11.21
N SER A 93 10.83 -5.20 -12.39
CA SER A 93 10.05 -6.38 -12.76
C SER A 93 10.36 -7.53 -11.78
N PRO A 94 9.39 -8.00 -10.99
CA PRO A 94 9.67 -9.00 -9.96
C PRO A 94 10.12 -10.34 -10.59
N ALA A 95 11.21 -10.90 -10.08
CA ALA A 95 11.74 -12.19 -10.53
C ALA A 95 10.90 -13.37 -10.00
N MET A 96 9.64 -13.45 -10.43
CA MET A 96 8.64 -14.41 -9.91
C MET A 96 9.01 -15.88 -10.13
N ASN A 97 9.88 -16.17 -11.09
CA ASN A 97 10.45 -17.50 -11.32
C ASN A 97 11.30 -18.02 -10.14
N LEU A 98 11.78 -17.12 -9.26
CA LEU A 98 12.52 -17.46 -8.04
C LEU A 98 11.61 -17.61 -6.81
N GLY A 99 10.30 -17.46 -6.97
CA GLY A 99 9.30 -17.47 -5.91
C GLY A 99 9.04 -16.08 -5.30
N LEU A 100 7.87 -15.94 -4.67
CA LEU A 100 7.37 -14.67 -4.10
C LEU A 100 8.34 -14.06 -3.08
N LEU A 101 8.85 -14.85 -2.14
CA LEU A 101 9.69 -14.34 -1.06
C LEU A 101 11.03 -13.81 -1.57
N THR A 102 11.66 -14.51 -2.51
CA THR A 102 12.89 -14.04 -3.17
C THR A 102 12.63 -12.76 -3.97
N ALA A 103 11.51 -12.71 -4.70
CA ALA A 103 11.12 -11.51 -5.44
C ALA A 103 10.87 -10.32 -4.49
N ASN A 104 10.23 -10.56 -3.35
CA ASN A 104 9.99 -9.54 -2.32
C ASN A 104 11.29 -9.05 -1.66
N GLU A 105 12.24 -9.94 -1.36
CA GLU A 105 13.57 -9.58 -0.86
C GLU A 105 14.34 -8.72 -1.88
N ASN A 106 14.32 -9.09 -3.16
CA ASN A 106 14.98 -8.30 -4.21
C ASN A 106 14.37 -6.90 -4.37
N ILE A 107 13.04 -6.79 -4.30
CA ILE A 107 12.37 -5.48 -4.35
C ILE A 107 12.67 -4.68 -3.08
N TYR A 108 12.68 -5.30 -1.91
CA TYR A 108 13.07 -4.66 -0.67
C TYR A 108 14.49 -4.08 -0.75
N ASP A 109 15.46 -4.87 -1.24
CA ASP A 109 16.84 -4.41 -1.45
C ASP A 109 16.89 -3.23 -2.44
N ALA A 110 16.10 -3.26 -3.51
CA ALA A 110 16.00 -2.14 -4.44
C ALA A 110 15.40 -0.87 -3.78
N LEU A 111 14.42 -1.02 -2.88
CA LEU A 111 13.86 0.10 -2.11
C LEU A 111 14.89 0.71 -1.14
N MET A 112 15.67 -0.14 -0.46
CA MET A 112 16.63 0.29 0.57
C MET A 112 17.92 0.86 -0.03
N TYR A 113 18.48 0.16 -1.01
CA TYR A 113 19.81 0.47 -1.56
C TYR A 113 19.75 1.22 -2.89
N GLY A 114 18.57 1.28 -3.52
CA GLY A 114 18.40 1.87 -4.84
C GLY A 114 18.81 0.94 -5.98
N VAL A 115 18.59 1.42 -7.20
CA VAL A 115 18.85 0.69 -8.44
C VAL A 115 20.04 1.32 -9.16
N SER A 116 21.06 0.53 -9.45
CA SER A 116 22.23 1.02 -10.16
C SER A 116 21.99 1.02 -11.67
N VAL A 117 22.26 2.16 -12.30
CA VAL A 117 22.15 2.35 -13.75
C VAL A 117 23.48 2.81 -14.34
N THR A 118 23.59 2.72 -15.66
CA THR A 118 24.78 3.19 -16.38
C THR A 118 24.38 4.44 -17.16
N GLU A 119 25.12 5.52 -16.94
CA GLU A 119 25.00 6.78 -17.66
C GLU A 119 26.30 7.07 -18.41
N PHE A 120 26.24 7.88 -19.47
CA PHE A 120 27.42 8.35 -20.19
C PHE A 120 27.39 9.87 -20.28
N ILE A 121 28.39 10.52 -19.67
CA ILE A 121 28.56 11.98 -19.68
C ILE A 121 29.84 12.29 -20.44
N ASP A 122 29.73 12.99 -21.56
CA ASP A 122 30.86 13.34 -22.44
C ASP A 122 31.74 12.12 -22.82
N GLY A 123 31.09 10.99 -23.11
CA GLY A 123 31.75 9.72 -23.46
C GLY A 123 32.34 8.95 -22.28
N LYS A 124 32.26 9.47 -21.04
CA LYS A 124 32.72 8.77 -19.82
C LYS A 124 31.57 8.07 -19.12
N LYS A 125 31.81 6.84 -18.68
CA LYS A 125 30.84 6.03 -17.94
C LYS A 125 30.65 6.55 -16.51
N ALA A 126 29.41 6.79 -16.12
CA ALA A 126 28.96 7.00 -14.75
C ALA A 126 28.06 5.83 -14.33
N SER A 127 28.11 5.42 -13.07
CA SER A 127 27.29 4.31 -12.54
C SER A 127 26.51 4.76 -11.31
N PRO A 128 25.56 5.71 -11.42
CA PRO A 128 24.82 6.20 -10.27
C PRO A 128 23.84 5.13 -9.73
N THR A 129 23.62 5.17 -8.42
CA THR A 129 22.61 4.37 -7.73
C THR A 129 21.41 5.25 -7.40
N ILE A 130 20.25 4.89 -7.93
CA ILE A 130 19.05 5.72 -7.92
C ILE A 130 18.09 5.22 -6.87
N LYS A 131 17.71 6.10 -5.95
CA LYS A 131 16.74 5.79 -4.90
C LYS A 131 15.33 5.71 -5.50
N LEU A 132 14.51 4.85 -4.91
CA LEU A 132 13.09 4.72 -5.25
C LEU A 132 12.18 5.47 -4.27
N ILE A 133 12.72 5.81 -3.10
CA ILE A 133 12.07 6.54 -2.02
C ILE A 133 13.09 7.54 -1.44
N ASP A 134 12.66 8.77 -1.19
CA ASP A 134 13.43 9.70 -0.38
C ASP A 134 13.18 9.41 1.10
N TRP A 135 14.10 8.65 1.69
CA TRP A 135 14.00 8.24 3.09
C TRP A 135 14.29 9.35 4.11
N ASN A 136 14.76 10.52 3.65
CA ASN A 136 15.18 11.62 4.52
C ASN A 136 14.16 12.76 4.52
N THR A 137 13.50 12.98 3.38
CA THR A 137 12.57 14.11 3.20
C THR A 137 11.20 13.59 2.77
N LEU A 138 10.28 13.50 3.73
CA LEU A 138 8.95 12.94 3.50
C LEU A 138 8.20 13.60 2.34
N THR A 139 8.30 14.93 2.22
CA THR A 139 7.61 15.75 1.21
C THR A 139 8.12 15.55 -0.22
N GLU A 140 9.28 14.91 -0.40
CA GLU A 140 9.80 14.57 -1.73
C GLU A 140 9.17 13.28 -2.29
N ASN A 141 8.40 12.55 -1.46
CA ASN A 141 7.66 11.38 -1.87
C ASN A 141 6.18 11.71 -2.14
N ALA A 142 5.59 10.97 -3.07
CA ALA A 142 4.17 11.06 -3.37
C ALA A 142 3.41 9.85 -2.80
N PHE A 143 2.38 10.12 -1.99
CA PHE A 143 1.56 9.10 -1.33
C PHE A 143 0.18 9.06 -1.97
N HIS A 144 -0.18 7.90 -2.49
CA HIS A 144 -1.46 7.70 -3.16
C HIS A 144 -2.17 6.45 -2.64
N PHE A 145 -3.47 6.35 -2.87
CA PHE A 145 -4.19 5.10 -2.66
C PHE A 145 -5.36 5.00 -3.65
N THR A 146 -5.77 3.76 -3.90
CA THR A 146 -6.97 3.42 -4.66
C THR A 146 -7.76 2.40 -3.87
N GLU A 147 -9.03 2.22 -4.21
CA GLU A 147 -9.79 1.04 -3.83
C GLU A 147 -10.03 0.11 -5.01
N GLU A 148 -10.62 -1.06 -4.74
CA GLU A 148 -11.10 -2.02 -5.74
C GLU A 148 -10.03 -2.32 -6.81
N TYR A 149 -8.83 -2.67 -6.34
CA TYR A 149 -7.64 -2.70 -7.19
C TYR A 149 -7.60 -3.96 -8.07
N VAL A 150 -8.12 -3.89 -9.30
CA VAL A 150 -8.20 -5.07 -10.17
C VAL A 150 -6.82 -5.52 -10.67
N VAL A 151 -6.36 -6.70 -10.24
CA VAL A 151 -5.09 -7.30 -10.66
C VAL A 151 -5.35 -8.64 -11.35
N GLN A 152 -4.74 -8.85 -12.51
CA GLN A 152 -4.83 -10.11 -13.25
C GLN A 152 -3.96 -11.17 -12.60
N THR A 153 -4.46 -12.41 -12.53
CA THR A 153 -3.67 -13.51 -11.97
C THR A 153 -2.44 -13.82 -12.84
N ALA A 154 -1.39 -14.40 -12.27
CA ALA A 154 -0.15 -14.71 -12.97
C ALA A 154 -0.34 -15.60 -14.21
N PRO A 155 -1.25 -16.59 -14.22
CA PRO A 155 -1.59 -17.35 -15.43
C PRO A 155 -2.47 -16.59 -16.44
N ALA A 156 -2.85 -15.35 -16.15
CA ALA A 156 -3.76 -14.52 -16.93
C ALA A 156 -5.19 -15.06 -17.10
N THR A 157 -5.59 -16.08 -16.32
CA THR A 157 -6.90 -16.76 -16.40
C THR A 157 -7.99 -16.15 -15.52
N GLY A 158 -7.64 -15.22 -14.64
CA GLY A 158 -8.57 -14.62 -13.70
C GLY A 158 -8.10 -13.29 -13.16
N ARG A 159 -8.82 -12.78 -12.15
CA ARG A 159 -8.51 -11.52 -11.47
C ARG A 159 -8.74 -11.64 -9.96
N ARG A 160 -8.00 -10.84 -9.22
CA ARG A 160 -8.21 -10.56 -7.79
C ARG A 160 -8.35 -9.06 -7.60
N ILE A 161 -9.13 -8.67 -6.60
CA ILE A 161 -9.48 -7.27 -6.34
C ILE A 161 -9.23 -7.03 -4.85
N PRO A 162 -8.01 -6.61 -4.45
CA PRO A 162 -7.79 -6.12 -3.11
C PRO A 162 -8.59 -4.85 -2.86
N ASP A 163 -9.13 -4.71 -1.65
CA ASP A 163 -10.08 -3.64 -1.35
C ASP A 163 -9.43 -2.26 -1.37
N ILE A 164 -8.21 -2.11 -0.84
CA ILE A 164 -7.45 -0.85 -0.84
C ILE A 164 -5.96 -1.14 -1.08
N VAL A 165 -5.32 -0.35 -1.93
CA VAL A 165 -3.86 -0.38 -2.15
C VAL A 165 -3.28 1.01 -1.98
N CYS A 166 -2.24 1.13 -1.15
CA CYS A 166 -1.51 2.36 -0.91
C CYS A 166 -0.16 2.33 -1.63
N PHE A 167 0.20 3.45 -2.25
CA PHE A 167 1.39 3.62 -3.06
C PHE A 167 2.33 4.68 -2.49
N VAL A 168 3.63 4.46 -2.65
CA VAL A 168 4.67 5.47 -2.46
C VAL A 168 5.43 5.59 -3.78
N ASN A 169 5.47 6.79 -4.36
CA ASN A 169 6.09 7.06 -5.65
C ASN A 169 5.62 6.10 -6.76
N GLY A 170 4.36 5.67 -6.70
CA GLY A 170 3.75 4.72 -7.64
C GLY A 170 4.01 3.24 -7.34
N LEU A 171 4.78 2.89 -6.32
CA LEU A 171 5.04 1.50 -5.90
C LEU A 171 3.99 1.05 -4.86
N PRO A 172 3.31 -0.09 -5.02
CA PRO A 172 2.25 -0.55 -4.10
C PRO A 172 2.86 -1.15 -2.82
N LEU A 173 2.98 -0.35 -1.77
CA LEU A 173 3.68 -0.77 -0.53
C LEU A 173 2.75 -1.30 0.56
N ALA A 174 1.45 -0.99 0.52
CA ALA A 174 0.50 -1.57 1.47
C ALA A 174 -0.79 -2.03 0.80
N VAL A 175 -1.30 -3.18 1.24
CA VAL A 175 -2.55 -3.77 0.76
C VAL A 175 -3.47 -4.02 1.96
N ILE A 176 -4.71 -3.54 1.87
CA ILE A 176 -5.70 -3.62 2.93
C ILE A 176 -6.90 -4.40 2.40
N GLU A 177 -7.35 -5.36 3.20
CA GLU A 177 -8.59 -6.10 3.00
C GLU A 177 -9.58 -5.63 4.06
N ALA A 178 -10.66 -4.99 3.63
CA ALA A 178 -11.76 -4.56 4.48
C ALA A 178 -12.82 -5.65 4.49
N LYS A 179 -13.41 -5.95 5.65
CA LYS A 179 -14.48 -6.94 5.79
C LYS A 179 -15.59 -6.36 6.66
N ARG A 180 -16.83 -6.81 6.49
CA ARG A 180 -17.91 -6.42 7.41
C ARG A 180 -17.56 -6.72 8.89
N PRO A 181 -18.01 -5.94 9.87
CA PRO A 181 -17.90 -6.29 11.28
C PRO A 181 -18.75 -7.53 11.57
N ASN A 182 -18.15 -8.55 12.20
CA ASN A 182 -18.77 -9.78 12.72
C ASN A 182 -19.74 -10.52 11.79
N ASP A 183 -19.38 -11.73 11.37
CA ASP A 183 -20.38 -12.65 10.81
C ASP A 183 -21.28 -13.16 11.94
N ALA A 184 -22.45 -12.54 12.10
CA ALA A 184 -23.45 -12.91 13.11
C ALA A 184 -23.85 -14.40 13.05
N LYS A 185 -23.57 -15.11 11.94
CA LYS A 185 -23.87 -16.54 11.79
C LYS A 185 -22.76 -17.45 12.31
N THR A 186 -21.51 -17.02 12.27
CA THR A 186 -20.37 -17.89 12.60
C THR A 186 -19.61 -17.45 13.85
N GLY A 187 -19.87 -16.24 14.36
CA GLY A 187 -19.15 -15.69 15.53
C GLY A 187 -17.64 -15.54 15.30
N LYS A 188 -17.17 -15.66 14.06
CA LYS A 188 -15.75 -15.54 13.70
C LYS A 188 -15.40 -14.07 13.52
N LEU A 189 -14.23 -13.68 14.02
CA LEU A 189 -13.62 -12.39 13.74
C LEU A 189 -13.44 -12.27 12.22
N THR A 190 -14.08 -11.29 11.61
CA THR A 190 -14.08 -11.11 10.14
C THR A 190 -12.72 -10.68 9.59
N THR A 191 -11.82 -10.20 10.46
CA THR A 191 -10.40 -9.97 10.13
C THR A 191 -9.70 -11.26 9.67
N SER A 192 -10.10 -12.45 10.14
CA SER A 192 -9.52 -13.72 9.66
C SER A 192 -9.88 -14.02 8.19
N ALA A 193 -11.03 -13.53 7.72
CA ALA A 193 -11.44 -13.68 6.33
C ALA A 193 -10.58 -12.81 5.39
N GLY A 194 -10.28 -11.57 5.79
CA GLY A 194 -9.33 -10.71 5.07
C GLY A 194 -7.91 -11.31 5.06
N ILE A 195 -7.46 -11.90 6.17
CA ILE A 195 -6.16 -12.62 6.21
C ILE A 195 -6.17 -13.82 5.26
N SER A 196 -7.25 -14.62 5.27
CA SER A 196 -7.40 -15.75 4.35
C SER A 196 -7.36 -15.30 2.87
N GLN A 197 -7.91 -14.13 2.57
CA GLN A 197 -7.85 -13.53 1.24
C GLN A 197 -6.43 -13.09 0.87
N HIS A 198 -5.70 -12.43 1.78
CA HIS A 198 -4.27 -12.11 1.60
C HIS A 198 -3.44 -13.36 1.32
N LEU A 199 -3.63 -14.43 2.08
CA LEU A 199 -2.87 -15.68 1.91
C LEU A 199 -3.18 -16.36 0.58
N ARG A 200 -4.45 -16.40 0.18
CA ARG A 200 -4.84 -16.92 -1.13
C ARG A 200 -4.22 -16.08 -2.24
N ASN A 201 -4.35 -14.76 -2.19
CA ASN A 201 -3.90 -13.86 -3.27
C ASN A 201 -2.38 -13.91 -3.51
N GLN A 202 -1.60 -14.35 -2.51
CA GLN A 202 -0.15 -14.59 -2.61
C GLN A 202 0.23 -15.93 -3.28
N GLY A 203 -0.75 -16.79 -3.60
CA GLY A 203 -0.52 -18.07 -4.26
C GLY A 203 0.15 -17.93 -5.63
N HIS A 204 0.82 -18.98 -6.09
CA HIS A 204 1.55 -18.97 -7.36
C HIS A 204 0.66 -18.63 -8.57
N ASP A 205 -0.55 -19.19 -8.61
CA ASP A 205 -1.52 -18.99 -9.69
C ASP A 205 -2.40 -17.75 -9.48
N GLU A 206 -2.08 -16.91 -8.51
CA GLU A 206 -2.90 -15.79 -8.05
C GLU A 206 -2.24 -14.46 -8.43
N ILE A 207 -2.12 -13.47 -7.53
CA ILE A 207 -1.50 -12.18 -7.85
C ILE A 207 -0.21 -11.92 -7.06
N PRO A 208 0.74 -12.87 -6.99
CA PRO A 208 1.91 -12.75 -6.12
C PRO A 208 2.84 -11.59 -6.56
N HIS A 209 2.79 -11.18 -7.82
CA HIS A 209 3.55 -10.03 -8.34
C HIS A 209 3.15 -8.69 -7.71
N LEU A 210 1.92 -8.55 -7.17
CA LEU A 210 1.57 -7.41 -6.31
C LEU A 210 2.32 -7.48 -4.98
N PHE A 211 2.28 -8.65 -4.34
CA PHE A 211 2.86 -8.88 -3.02
C PHE A 211 4.39 -8.90 -3.02
N ALA A 212 5.04 -9.01 -4.19
CA ALA A 212 6.47 -8.77 -4.33
C ALA A 212 6.85 -7.34 -3.91
N PHE A 213 5.96 -6.35 -4.07
CA PHE A 213 6.19 -4.97 -3.65
C PHE A 213 5.69 -4.66 -2.25
N SER A 214 4.60 -5.31 -1.82
CA SER A 214 3.94 -5.01 -0.55
C SER A 214 4.87 -5.22 0.64
N GLN A 215 4.97 -4.19 1.49
CA GLN A 215 5.71 -4.19 2.75
C GLN A 215 4.80 -4.40 3.95
N LEU A 216 3.54 -3.93 3.86
CA LEU A 216 2.53 -4.11 4.90
C LEU A 216 1.23 -4.67 4.32
N LEU A 217 0.65 -5.63 5.02
CA LEU A 217 -0.66 -6.21 4.73
C LEU A 217 -1.57 -5.98 5.93
N LEU A 218 -2.79 -5.48 5.70
CA LEU A 218 -3.75 -5.19 6.76
C LEU A 218 -5.08 -5.89 6.48
N SER A 219 -5.74 -6.33 7.54
CA SER A 219 -7.10 -6.86 7.51
C SER A 219 -7.93 -6.12 8.55
N ILE A 220 -8.96 -5.40 8.11
CA ILE A 220 -9.74 -4.48 8.93
C ILE A 220 -11.23 -4.80 8.84
N ASN A 221 -12.02 -4.42 9.86
CA ASN A 221 -13.46 -4.70 9.84
C ASN A 221 -14.39 -3.62 10.41
N GLY A 222 -13.93 -2.38 10.47
CA GLY A 222 -14.66 -1.24 11.02
C GLY A 222 -14.58 -1.11 12.53
N TYR A 223 -14.13 -2.14 13.24
CA TYR A 223 -13.95 -2.11 14.70
C TYR A 223 -12.53 -2.49 15.11
N ASP A 224 -11.99 -3.53 14.50
CA ASP A 224 -10.69 -4.13 14.80
C ASP A 224 -9.82 -4.20 13.53
N GLY A 225 -8.53 -4.44 13.74
CA GLY A 225 -7.57 -4.60 12.66
C GLY A 225 -6.39 -5.49 13.04
N LEU A 226 -5.91 -6.25 12.07
CA LEU A 226 -4.68 -7.05 12.18
C LEU A 226 -3.74 -6.70 11.03
N TYR A 227 -2.44 -6.80 11.28
CA TYR A 227 -1.42 -6.57 10.27
C TYR A 227 -0.43 -7.74 10.19
N GLY A 228 0.25 -7.82 9.04
CA GLY A 228 1.35 -8.72 8.75
C GLY A 228 2.16 -8.20 7.58
N THR A 229 3.10 -9.00 7.09
CA THR A 229 3.87 -8.72 5.87
C THR A 229 3.66 -9.85 4.86
N THR A 230 4.13 -9.66 3.63
CA THR A 230 4.22 -10.73 2.63
C THR A 230 4.84 -12.00 3.24
N GLY A 231 4.21 -13.15 3.01
CA GLY A 231 4.61 -14.45 3.56
C GLY A 231 4.21 -14.74 5.01
N THR A 232 3.62 -13.77 5.74
CA THR A 232 3.23 -13.98 7.14
C THR A 232 2.07 -14.97 7.25
N LYS A 233 2.29 -16.13 7.88
CA LYS A 233 1.25 -17.13 8.16
C LYS A 233 0.17 -16.56 9.09
N GLU A 234 -1.08 -16.97 8.92
CA GLU A 234 -2.26 -16.46 9.65
C GLU A 234 -2.04 -16.27 11.16
N LYS A 235 -1.50 -17.29 11.84
CA LYS A 235 -1.26 -17.27 13.30
C LYS A 235 -0.27 -16.20 13.79
N PHE A 236 0.48 -15.58 12.89
CA PHE A 236 1.47 -14.54 13.21
C PHE A 236 1.01 -13.13 12.84
N TRP A 237 -0.21 -12.99 12.32
CA TRP A 237 -0.84 -11.68 12.20
C TRP A 237 -1.12 -11.11 13.58
N ALA A 238 -0.87 -9.82 13.76
CA ALA A 238 -0.84 -9.19 15.06
C ALA A 238 -1.72 -7.95 15.12
N LYS A 239 -2.13 -7.59 16.34
CA LYS A 239 -2.64 -6.25 16.64
C LYS A 239 -1.46 -5.29 16.81
N TRP A 240 -1.60 -4.07 16.34
CA TRP A 240 -0.66 -3.01 16.70
C TRP A 240 -1.04 -2.42 18.05
N LYS A 241 -0.05 -2.17 18.90
CA LYS A 241 -0.21 -1.41 20.12
C LYS A 241 0.55 -0.10 19.95
N GLU A 242 -0.21 0.99 19.87
CA GLU A 242 0.37 2.33 19.80
C GLU A 242 0.69 2.84 21.20
N GLU A 243 1.84 3.51 21.33
CA GLU A 243 2.34 4.05 22.60
C GLU A 243 2.69 5.54 22.51
N LEU A 244 2.79 6.10 21.30
CA LEU A 244 3.24 7.47 21.05
C LEU A 244 2.09 8.40 20.66
N ILE A 245 1.12 7.90 19.88
CA ILE A 245 -0.01 8.71 19.40
C ILE A 245 -1.10 8.69 20.47
N THR A 246 -1.56 9.88 20.85
CA THR A 246 -2.57 10.05 21.89
C THR A 246 -3.99 9.84 21.36
N GLU A 247 -4.93 9.50 22.25
CA GLU A 247 -6.35 9.40 21.91
C GLU A 247 -6.94 10.70 21.33
N ALA A 248 -6.45 11.86 21.80
CA ALA A 248 -6.85 13.15 21.26
C ALA A 248 -6.39 13.34 19.81
N GLU A 249 -5.16 12.93 19.47
CA GLU A 249 -4.63 12.98 18.10
C GLU A 249 -5.38 12.02 17.17
N PHE A 250 -5.68 10.80 17.61
CA PHE A 250 -6.52 9.88 16.85
C PHE A 250 -7.90 10.49 16.57
N SER A 251 -8.57 11.00 17.60
CA SER A 251 -9.89 11.63 17.45
C SER A 251 -9.84 12.81 16.49
N ALA A 252 -8.80 13.67 16.60
CA ALA A 252 -8.63 14.82 15.72
C ALA A 252 -8.44 14.42 14.25
N LEU A 253 -7.72 13.32 13.96
CA LEU A 253 -7.52 12.83 12.59
C LEU A 253 -8.78 12.19 11.99
N ILE A 254 -9.51 11.43 12.79
CA ILE A 254 -10.73 10.71 12.35
C ILE A 254 -11.87 11.70 12.12
N ASN A 255 -12.04 12.66 13.03
CA ASN A 255 -13.12 13.65 12.98
C ASN A 255 -12.78 14.89 12.15
N LYS A 256 -11.61 14.94 11.51
CA LYS A 256 -11.25 16.03 10.61
C LYS A 256 -12.14 15.98 9.36
N PRO A 257 -12.96 17.01 9.10
CA PRO A 257 -13.80 17.04 7.90
C PRO A 257 -12.92 17.15 6.64
N LEU A 258 -13.28 16.39 5.62
CA LEU A 258 -12.68 16.53 4.30
C LEU A 258 -13.25 17.76 3.57
N SER A 259 -12.42 18.39 2.74
CA SER A 259 -12.91 19.39 1.81
C SER A 259 -13.84 18.77 0.78
N GLN A 260 -14.77 19.57 0.23
CA GLN A 260 -15.75 19.09 -0.75
C GLN A 260 -15.09 18.41 -1.95
N ASP A 261 -14.01 18.98 -2.49
CA ASP A 261 -13.26 18.39 -3.62
C ASP A 261 -12.72 16.98 -3.30
N LYS A 262 -12.26 16.75 -2.06
CA LYS A 262 -11.76 15.44 -1.62
C LYS A 262 -12.89 14.43 -1.44
N LEU A 263 -14.03 14.86 -0.89
CA LEU A 263 -15.23 14.03 -0.78
C LEU A 263 -15.77 13.64 -2.16
N ASP A 264 -15.82 14.60 -3.08
CA ASP A 264 -16.27 14.37 -4.45
C ASP A 264 -15.34 13.40 -5.17
N LEU A 265 -14.01 13.56 -5.02
CA LEU A 265 -13.04 12.61 -5.58
C LEU A 265 -13.22 11.19 -5.03
N LEU A 266 -13.53 11.03 -3.73
CA LEU A 266 -13.75 9.74 -3.07
C LEU A 266 -15.09 9.06 -3.41
N LEU A 267 -16.11 9.84 -3.78
CA LEU A 267 -17.49 9.35 -3.84
C LEU A 267 -18.14 9.43 -5.23
N ASN A 268 -17.63 10.25 -6.16
CA ASN A 268 -18.30 10.47 -7.45
C ASN A 268 -18.31 9.25 -8.38
N HIS A 269 -17.37 8.31 -8.22
CA HIS A 269 -17.41 7.04 -8.96
C HIS A 269 -18.36 6.01 -8.34
N ARG A 270 -18.94 6.29 -7.17
CA ARG A 270 -19.91 5.42 -6.50
C ARG A 270 -21.35 5.77 -6.87
N PRO A 271 -22.30 4.83 -6.69
CA PRO A 271 -23.71 5.12 -6.84
C PRO A 271 -24.18 6.27 -5.93
N ALA A 272 -25.12 7.08 -6.43
CA ALA A 272 -25.62 8.26 -5.71
C ALA A 272 -26.19 7.95 -4.31
N HIS A 273 -26.82 6.80 -4.13
CA HIS A 273 -27.36 6.38 -2.83
C HIS A 273 -26.25 6.11 -1.80
N VAL A 274 -25.11 5.56 -2.24
CA VAL A 274 -23.94 5.35 -1.37
C VAL A 274 -23.37 6.68 -0.90
N LYS A 275 -23.22 7.64 -1.82
CA LYS A 275 -22.78 8.99 -1.50
C LYS A 275 -23.72 9.65 -0.47
N ALA A 276 -25.02 9.60 -0.69
CA ALA A 276 -26.01 10.23 0.19
C ALA A 276 -25.98 9.64 1.61
N GLU A 277 -25.92 8.32 1.73
CA GLU A 277 -25.88 7.64 3.03
C GLU A 277 -24.57 7.91 3.78
N PHE A 278 -23.42 7.83 3.11
CA PHE A 278 -22.15 8.10 3.75
C PHE A 278 -22.04 9.55 4.25
N LEU A 279 -22.50 10.51 3.45
CA LEU A 279 -22.58 11.91 3.88
C LEU A 279 -23.52 12.09 5.07
N SER A 280 -24.63 11.35 5.13
CA SER A 280 -25.51 11.36 6.30
C SER A 280 -24.81 10.83 7.56
N LEU A 281 -23.98 9.79 7.43
CA LEU A 281 -23.20 9.24 8.54
C LEU A 281 -22.14 10.21 9.04
N LEU A 282 -21.40 10.86 8.13
CA LEU A 282 -20.41 11.89 8.49
C LEU A 282 -21.05 13.09 9.20
N ASN A 283 -22.30 13.42 8.88
CA ASN A 283 -23.04 14.51 9.52
C ASN A 283 -23.78 14.11 10.81
N ALA A 284 -23.76 12.83 11.19
CA ALA A 284 -24.48 12.33 12.37
C ALA A 284 -23.82 12.70 13.71
N GLY A 285 -22.57 13.19 13.68
CA GLY A 285 -21.83 13.63 14.86
C GLY A 285 -20.37 13.17 14.82
N GLU A 286 -19.69 13.31 15.95
CA GLU A 286 -18.32 12.82 16.11
C GLU A 286 -18.27 11.29 16.12
N LEU A 287 -17.32 10.74 15.37
CA LEU A 287 -17.01 9.32 15.31
C LEU A 287 -16.11 8.94 16.49
N ALA A 288 -16.44 7.81 17.12
CA ALA A 288 -15.59 7.21 18.13
C ALA A 288 -14.37 6.52 17.48
N VAL A 289 -13.21 6.63 18.12
CA VAL A 289 -11.95 6.01 17.66
C VAL A 289 -12.02 4.49 17.82
N THR A 290 -11.89 3.75 16.72
CA THR A 290 -11.87 2.27 16.71
C THR A 290 -10.43 1.71 16.65
N ASP A 291 -10.26 0.41 16.89
CA ASP A 291 -8.94 -0.24 16.77
C ASP A 291 -8.49 -0.36 15.30
N GLN A 292 -9.44 -0.39 14.35
CA GLN A 292 -9.13 -0.19 12.93
C GLN A 292 -8.44 1.18 12.72
N ASP A 293 -9.04 2.25 13.25
CA ASP A 293 -8.50 3.60 13.02
C ASP A 293 -7.12 3.76 13.65
N ARG A 294 -6.95 3.26 14.89
CA ARG A 294 -5.64 3.24 15.56
C ARG A 294 -4.61 2.52 14.70
N LEU A 295 -4.93 1.33 14.18
CA LEU A 295 -4.04 0.58 13.32
C LEU A 295 -3.65 1.36 12.05
N LEU A 296 -4.63 1.95 11.37
CA LEU A 296 -4.41 2.69 10.13
C LEU A 296 -3.54 3.93 10.36
N VAL A 297 -3.85 4.74 11.38
CA VAL A 297 -3.02 5.91 11.72
C VAL A 297 -1.61 5.49 12.12
N SER A 298 -1.47 4.46 12.96
CA SER A 298 -0.18 4.04 13.48
C SER A 298 0.78 3.46 12.45
N LEU A 299 0.24 2.77 11.44
CA LEU A 299 1.04 2.06 10.43
C LEU A 299 1.08 2.76 9.07
N LEU A 300 0.04 3.52 8.72
CA LEU A 300 -0.14 4.11 7.40
C LEU A 300 -0.09 5.64 7.41
N ARG A 301 0.26 6.32 8.52
CA ARG A 301 0.71 7.71 8.41
C ARG A 301 1.97 7.73 7.53
N PRO A 302 2.17 8.68 6.60
CA PRO A 302 3.26 8.60 5.62
C PRO A 302 4.66 8.38 6.20
N ASP A 303 5.01 9.08 7.29
CA ASP A 303 6.25 8.87 8.04
C ASP A 303 6.35 7.46 8.63
N ARG A 304 5.26 6.96 9.20
CA ARG A 304 5.18 5.62 9.82
C ARG A 304 5.28 4.51 8.80
N LEU A 305 4.62 4.64 7.64
CA LEU A 305 4.74 3.65 6.57
C LEU A 305 6.19 3.53 6.09
N LEU A 306 6.88 4.66 5.89
CA LEU A 306 8.29 4.64 5.50
C LEU A 306 9.19 4.05 6.60
N GLU A 307 8.97 4.45 7.86
CA GLU A 307 9.70 3.91 9.01
C GLU A 307 9.54 2.39 9.14
N MET A 308 8.30 1.90 9.10
CA MET A 308 7.97 0.47 9.17
C MET A 308 8.59 -0.30 8.00
N SER A 309 8.47 0.24 6.78
CA SER A 309 9.06 -0.38 5.60
C SER A 309 10.59 -0.43 5.66
N ARG A 310 11.25 0.55 6.28
CA ARG A 310 12.72 0.63 6.32
C ARG A 310 13.35 -0.11 7.50
N LEU A 311 12.71 -0.06 8.68
CA LEU A 311 13.34 -0.47 9.93
C LEU A 311 12.77 -1.77 10.50
N PHE A 312 11.57 -2.18 10.08
CA PHE A 312 10.83 -3.28 10.71
C PHE A 312 10.61 -4.50 9.82
N THR A 313 11.15 -4.49 8.60
CA THR A 313 11.22 -5.67 7.72
C THR A 313 12.59 -6.35 7.86
N LEU A 314 12.59 -7.65 8.16
CA LEU A 314 13.80 -8.46 8.29
C LEU A 314 13.70 -9.73 7.46
N PHE A 315 14.72 -10.02 6.65
CA PHE A 315 14.90 -11.28 5.95
C PHE A 315 15.96 -12.13 6.68
N ASP A 316 15.54 -13.25 7.30
CA ASP A 316 16.45 -14.19 7.96
C ASP A 316 16.81 -15.37 7.03
N LYS A 317 18.04 -15.38 6.52
CA LYS A 317 18.55 -16.43 5.59
C LYS A 317 18.67 -17.82 6.23
N LYS A 318 18.69 -17.95 7.57
CA LYS A 318 18.77 -19.26 8.26
C LYS A 318 17.40 -19.87 8.56
N ARG A 319 16.34 -19.07 8.49
CA ARG A 319 14.95 -19.51 8.62
C ARG A 319 14.11 -18.70 7.64
N TRP A 320 13.98 -19.21 6.42
CA TRP A 320 13.08 -18.67 5.37
C TRP A 320 11.60 -18.57 5.82
N GLU A 321 11.28 -18.93 7.06
CA GLU A 321 9.97 -18.93 7.67
C GLU A 321 9.55 -17.61 8.35
N ASN A 322 10.39 -16.55 8.36
CA ASN A 322 10.09 -15.36 9.16
C ASN A 322 10.51 -14.05 8.49
N CYS A 323 9.74 -13.58 7.50
CA CYS A 323 9.53 -12.13 7.38
C CYS A 323 8.66 -11.74 8.57
N ARG A 324 9.23 -11.06 9.57
CA ARG A 324 8.49 -10.58 10.73
C ARG A 324 8.49 -9.07 10.69
N ALA A 325 7.30 -8.47 10.69
CA ALA A 325 7.17 -7.15 11.31
C ALA A 325 7.50 -7.33 12.80
N VAL A 326 8.64 -6.79 13.22
CA VAL A 326 9.09 -6.92 14.61
C VAL A 326 8.10 -6.18 15.53
N PRO A 327 7.55 -6.82 16.58
CA PRO A 327 6.75 -6.12 17.58
C PRO A 327 7.58 -5.00 18.22
N THR A 328 6.96 -3.83 18.39
CA THR A 328 7.54 -2.59 18.91
C THR A 328 8.30 -2.76 20.23
N SER A 329 7.93 -3.76 21.04
CA SER A 329 8.56 -4.07 22.32
C SER A 329 10.01 -4.56 22.25
N LEU A 330 10.54 -4.88 21.06
CA LEU A 330 11.91 -5.41 20.90
C LEU A 330 12.93 -4.42 20.31
N ARG A 331 12.58 -3.15 20.02
CA ARG A 331 13.57 -2.16 19.55
C ARG A 331 13.57 -0.78 20.21
N TYR A 332 12.52 -0.37 20.91
CA TYR A 332 12.58 0.91 21.64
C TYR A 332 13.65 0.92 22.75
N GLN A 333 14.06 -0.24 23.27
CA GLN A 333 15.19 -0.34 24.22
C GLN A 333 16.59 -0.34 23.57
N SER A 334 16.70 -0.52 22.25
CA SER A 334 18.01 -0.59 21.57
C SER A 334 18.42 0.69 20.84
N ILE A 335 17.47 1.58 20.53
CA ILE A 335 17.78 2.84 19.84
C ILE A 335 18.30 3.90 20.83
N ASP A 336 17.88 3.85 22.11
CA ASP A 336 18.42 4.70 23.19
C ASP A 336 19.82 4.30 23.70
N ARG A 337 20.50 3.35 23.04
CA ARG A 337 21.90 2.97 23.37
C ARG A 337 22.88 3.11 22.21
N ALA A 338 22.46 3.71 21.10
CA ALA A 338 23.30 3.87 19.91
C ALA A 338 23.44 5.33 19.42
N TYR A 339 23.16 6.31 20.29
CA TYR A 339 23.63 7.69 20.17
C TYR A 339 24.41 8.09 21.41
#